data_AF-A0A8K0V3B4-F1
#
_entry.id   AF-A0A8K0V3B4-F1
#
_cell.length_a   1.000
_cell.length_b   1.000
_cell.length_c   1.000
_cell.angle_alpha   90.00
_cell.angle_beta   90.00
_cell.angle_gamma   90.00
#
_symmetry.space_group_name_H-M   'P 1'
#
loop_
_entity.id
_entity.type
_entity.pdbx_description
1 polymer ?
#
loop_
_entity_poly.entity_id
_entity_poly.type
_entity_poly.pdbx_seq_one_letter_code
_entity_poly.pdbx_strand_id
1 'polypeptide(L)'
;MKCEAVYSYFYDIADRINLEAVKGYIEGAEVFPFYEYGKAVPEGINPFELPIILDFGKKEIKIDDADINLKIQCVIYSVGAIAIRIRLPIDEVDLPYIEKTAFDKKFEDTFRNVSESTKSEIEKTLSKYIKVKEKETFETYRVYFIDDDASKFVPENKNWIAGILLDEQNYPELSNDYVENTIKRRLTYYKNDTIIIDWDAALIVSKAGNYENEMMIIDTSNVQLLEYRVYQEEIDKMIDSINAKTARIQRSLWNVLGNRRSMIKLSAEISDFYTEYKDMIDSVNKIVMSFGEWYLARVYSLLSDSFKLKDIESRLESTFEMLVRIRDFIKEQVSEDTSSFLELVVILLFVVEIAIIIIPLMKL
;
A
#
# COMPACT_ATOMS: atom_id res chain seq x y z
N MET A 1 13.68 -30.19 12.18
CA MET A 1 12.60 -29.20 12.34
C MET A 1 12.69 -28.30 11.15
N LYS A 2 11.63 -28.14 10.35
CA LYS A 2 11.71 -27.34 9.13
C LYS A 2 11.63 -25.85 9.48
N CYS A 3 12.38 -25.04 8.76
CA CYS A 3 12.30 -23.58 8.83
C CYS A 3 12.04 -23.05 7.42
N GLU A 4 11.40 -21.89 7.32
CA GLU A 4 11.28 -21.18 6.06
C GLU A 4 11.44 -19.69 6.31
N ALA A 5 12.27 -19.01 5.53
CA ALA A 5 12.33 -17.56 5.50
C ALA A 5 11.69 -17.06 4.21
N VAL A 6 10.76 -16.11 4.32
CA VAL A 6 10.07 -15.51 3.18
C VAL A 6 10.38 -14.03 3.12
N TYR A 7 10.91 -13.59 1.99
CA TYR A 7 11.21 -12.20 1.71
C TYR A 7 10.20 -11.71 0.67
N SER A 8 9.29 -10.84 1.10
CA SER A 8 8.25 -10.27 0.24
C SER A 8 8.65 -8.88 -0.22
N TYR A 9 8.47 -8.61 -1.51
CA TYR A 9 8.63 -7.29 -2.12
C TYR A 9 7.30 -6.87 -2.74
N PHE A 10 6.79 -5.71 -2.33
CA PHE A 10 5.49 -5.20 -2.74
C PHE A 10 5.66 -4.06 -3.72
N TYR A 11 5.02 -4.14 -4.88
CA TYR A 11 5.09 -3.15 -5.94
C TYR A 11 3.71 -2.74 -6.39
N ASP A 12 3.50 -1.46 -6.63
CA ASP A 12 2.32 -0.94 -7.32
C ASP A 12 2.66 -0.86 -8.81
N ILE A 13 1.93 -1.64 -9.61
CA ILE A 13 2.17 -1.75 -11.06
C ILE A 13 1.01 -1.20 -11.89
N ALA A 14 -0.12 -0.86 -11.29
CA ALA A 14 -1.32 -0.40 -11.98
C ALA A 14 -2.33 0.19 -10.98
N ASP A 15 -3.28 1.01 -11.46
CA ASP A 15 -4.32 1.58 -10.57
C ASP A 15 -5.34 0.54 -10.10
N ARG A 16 -5.69 -0.40 -10.99
CA ARG A 16 -6.62 -1.50 -10.72
C ARG A 16 -6.36 -2.66 -11.67
N ILE A 17 -6.60 -3.86 -11.18
CA ILE A 17 -6.55 -5.10 -11.95
C ILE A 17 -7.86 -5.85 -11.76
N ASN A 18 -8.53 -6.16 -12.88
CA ASN A 18 -9.63 -7.12 -12.86
C ASN A 18 -9.04 -8.53 -12.77
N LEU A 19 -9.06 -9.10 -11.56
CA LEU A 19 -8.48 -10.41 -11.29
C LEU A 19 -9.15 -11.53 -12.11
N GLU A 20 -10.47 -11.50 -12.30
CA GLU A 20 -11.16 -12.50 -13.13
C GLU A 20 -10.69 -12.47 -14.59
N ALA A 21 -10.50 -11.27 -15.13
CA ALA A 21 -10.01 -11.10 -16.49
C ALA A 21 -8.59 -11.66 -16.63
N VAL A 22 -7.69 -11.32 -15.69
CA VAL A 22 -6.28 -11.73 -15.74
C VAL A 22 -6.08 -13.22 -15.49
N LYS A 23 -6.88 -13.84 -14.61
CA LYS A 23 -6.79 -15.26 -14.25
C LYS A 23 -6.81 -16.19 -15.47
N GLY A 24 -7.65 -15.89 -16.46
CA GLY A 24 -7.78 -16.72 -17.67
C GLY A 24 -6.58 -16.66 -18.62
N TYR A 25 -5.67 -15.70 -18.43
CA TYR A 25 -4.58 -15.42 -19.34
C TYR A 25 -3.19 -15.74 -18.79
N ILE A 26 -3.08 -16.12 -17.52
CA ILE A 26 -1.80 -16.47 -16.89
C ILE A 26 -1.76 -17.97 -16.61
N GLU A 27 -0.86 -18.68 -17.28
CA GLU A 27 -0.59 -20.09 -17.01
C GLU A 27 0.01 -20.25 -15.60
N GLY A 28 -0.44 -21.28 -14.86
CA GLY A 28 -0.01 -21.49 -13.46
C GLY A 28 -0.70 -20.59 -12.43
N ALA A 29 -1.72 -19.83 -12.84
CA ALA A 29 -2.52 -19.02 -11.92
C ALA A 29 -3.45 -19.87 -11.06
N GLU A 30 -3.17 -19.89 -9.76
CA GLU A 30 -4.05 -20.44 -8.74
C GLU A 30 -4.74 -19.28 -8.02
N VAL A 31 -6.06 -19.39 -7.81
CA VAL A 31 -6.71 -18.52 -6.81
C VAL A 31 -6.28 -19.05 -5.47
N PHE A 32 -5.83 -18.16 -4.58
CA PHE A 32 -5.41 -18.51 -3.23
C PHE A 32 -6.36 -19.59 -2.66
N PRO A 33 -5.92 -20.86 -2.57
CA PRO A 33 -6.78 -21.87 -2.03
C PRO A 33 -6.91 -21.54 -0.55
N PHE A 34 -8.12 -21.23 -0.11
CA PHE A 34 -8.43 -21.22 1.30
C PHE A 34 -8.20 -22.66 1.76
N TYR A 35 -6.99 -22.97 2.22
CA TYR A 35 -6.76 -24.20 2.95
C TYR A 35 -7.81 -24.23 4.06
N GLU A 36 -8.43 -25.38 4.31
CA GLU A 36 -9.30 -25.57 5.48
C GLU A 36 -8.54 -25.03 6.69
N TYR A 37 -8.91 -23.83 7.16
CA TYR A 37 -8.13 -23.19 8.20
C TYR A 37 -8.30 -24.04 9.44
N GLY A 38 -7.20 -24.56 9.97
CA GLY A 38 -7.22 -25.52 11.08
C GLY A 38 -7.68 -24.92 12.42
N LYS A 39 -8.14 -23.67 12.43
CA LYS A 39 -8.66 -22.96 13.61
C LYS A 39 -10.14 -22.63 13.40
N ALA A 40 -10.90 -22.54 14.49
CA ALA A 40 -12.35 -22.38 14.42
C ALA A 40 -12.76 -21.08 13.68
N VAL A 41 -13.68 -21.21 12.73
CA VAL A 41 -14.21 -20.13 11.88
C VAL A 41 -15.73 -20.00 12.10
N PRO A 42 -16.28 -18.78 12.25
CA PRO A 42 -17.73 -18.58 12.24
C PRO A 42 -18.36 -18.99 10.90
N GLU A 43 -19.50 -19.67 10.93
CA GLU A 43 -20.25 -19.99 9.71
C GLU A 43 -20.85 -18.73 9.06
N GLY A 44 -20.74 -18.60 7.73
CA GLY A 44 -21.61 -17.69 6.96
C GLY A 44 -20.98 -16.42 6.36
N ILE A 45 -19.65 -16.33 6.20
CA ILE A 45 -19.02 -15.19 5.51
C ILE A 45 -18.38 -15.68 4.20
N ASN A 46 -18.87 -15.22 3.03
CA ASN A 46 -18.19 -15.39 1.72
C ASN A 46 -18.80 -14.47 0.63
N PRO A 47 -18.05 -13.97 -0.38
CA PRO A 47 -16.59 -13.75 -0.52
C PRO A 47 -16.28 -12.26 -0.87
N PHE A 48 -15.23 -11.59 -0.39
CA PHE A 48 -13.78 -11.78 -0.61
C PHE A 48 -13.37 -11.66 -2.09
N GLU A 49 -12.67 -10.58 -2.47
CA GLU A 49 -11.80 -10.62 -3.65
C GLU A 49 -10.46 -11.20 -3.20
N LEU A 50 -10.29 -12.51 -3.40
CA LEU A 50 -9.04 -13.19 -3.10
C LEU A 50 -7.97 -12.80 -4.14
N PRO A 51 -6.72 -12.55 -3.71
CA PRO A 51 -5.65 -12.34 -4.67
C PRO A 51 -5.36 -13.62 -5.45
N ILE A 52 -4.72 -13.45 -6.61
CA ILE A 52 -4.24 -14.55 -7.44
C ILE A 52 -2.80 -14.86 -7.06
N ILE A 53 -2.47 -16.13 -6.86
CA ILE A 53 -1.08 -16.58 -6.69
C ILE A 53 -0.60 -17.23 -8.00
N LEU A 54 0.58 -16.82 -8.43
CA LEU A 54 1.34 -17.43 -9.50
C LEU A 54 2.57 -18.10 -8.89
N ASP A 55 2.71 -19.41 -9.05
CA ASP A 55 3.91 -20.14 -8.60
C ASP A 55 4.90 -20.28 -9.77
N PHE A 56 6.09 -19.70 -9.61
CA PHE A 56 7.17 -19.77 -10.60
C PHE A 56 8.08 -20.98 -10.39
N GLY A 57 7.73 -21.86 -9.45
CA GLY A 57 8.46 -23.07 -9.13
C GLY A 57 9.76 -22.80 -8.39
N LYS A 58 10.64 -23.81 -8.42
CA LYS A 58 11.95 -23.77 -7.77
C LYS A 58 12.98 -23.09 -8.67
N LYS A 59 13.76 -22.19 -8.09
CA LYS A 59 14.90 -21.52 -8.74
C LYS A 59 16.16 -21.75 -7.92
N GLU A 60 17.21 -22.24 -8.56
CA GLU A 60 18.53 -22.41 -7.95
C GLU A 60 19.37 -21.17 -8.23
N ILE A 61 19.95 -20.58 -7.18
CA ILE A 61 20.75 -19.36 -7.25
C ILE A 61 22.05 -19.56 -6.47
N LYS A 62 23.14 -19.01 -6.99
CA LYS A 62 24.46 -19.03 -6.32
C LYS A 62 24.68 -17.78 -5.49
N ILE A 63 25.02 -17.96 -4.21
CA ILE A 63 25.52 -16.91 -3.32
C ILE A 63 26.76 -17.44 -2.62
N ASP A 64 27.91 -16.75 -2.75
CA ASP A 64 29.18 -17.12 -2.10
C ASP A 64 29.57 -18.60 -2.25
N ASP A 65 29.40 -19.14 -3.46
CA ASP A 65 29.68 -20.54 -3.84
C ASP A 65 28.71 -21.61 -3.30
N ALA A 66 27.66 -21.23 -2.57
CA ALA A 66 26.57 -22.12 -2.19
C ALA A 66 25.42 -22.05 -3.20
N ASP A 67 24.95 -23.22 -3.64
CA ASP A 67 23.72 -23.35 -4.41
C ASP A 67 22.51 -23.31 -3.45
N ILE A 68 21.67 -22.29 -3.62
CA ILE A 68 20.52 -22.02 -2.77
C ILE A 68 19.25 -22.26 -3.58
N ASN A 69 18.37 -23.11 -3.04
CA ASN A 69 17.09 -23.40 -3.64
C ASN A 69 16.01 -22.45 -3.11
N LEU A 70 15.41 -21.67 -3.99
CA LEU A 70 14.32 -20.76 -3.68
C LEU A 70 13.03 -21.23 -4.34
N LYS A 71 11.88 -20.86 -3.78
CA LYS A 71 10.61 -20.86 -4.50
C LYS A 71 10.16 -19.42 -4.68
N ILE A 72 9.67 -19.09 -5.87
CA ILE A 72 9.22 -17.74 -6.19
C ILE A 72 7.72 -17.78 -6.41
N GLN A 73 7.00 -16.88 -5.76
CA GLN A 73 5.56 -16.69 -5.96
C GLN A 73 5.28 -15.22 -6.24
N CYS A 74 4.30 -14.95 -7.09
CA CYS A 74 3.75 -13.61 -7.28
C CYS A 74 2.28 -13.61 -6.87
N VAL A 75 1.91 -12.71 -5.96
CA VAL A 75 0.54 -12.51 -5.51
C VAL A 75 0.02 -11.22 -6.14
N ILE A 76 -1.12 -11.28 -6.84
CA ILE A 76 -1.70 -10.14 -7.56
C ILE A 76 -2.99 -9.70 -6.87
N TYR A 77 -3.07 -8.41 -6.57
CA TYR A 77 -4.20 -7.78 -5.88
C TYR A 77 -5.02 -6.92 -6.86
N SER A 78 -6.33 -6.78 -6.58
CA SER A 78 -7.25 -6.02 -7.45
C SER A 78 -6.99 -4.50 -7.44
N VAL A 79 -6.33 -3.99 -6.40
CA VAL A 79 -5.81 -2.61 -6.33
C VAL A 79 -4.63 -2.35 -7.26
N GLY A 80 -4.13 -3.37 -7.96
CA GLY A 80 -3.02 -3.22 -8.90
C GLY A 80 -1.63 -3.30 -8.29
N ALA A 81 -1.55 -3.64 -7.00
CA ALA A 81 -0.34 -4.09 -6.36
C ALA A 81 -0.03 -5.58 -6.64
N ILE A 82 1.25 -5.92 -6.60
CA ILE A 82 1.76 -7.29 -6.57
C ILE A 82 2.71 -7.49 -5.39
N ALA A 83 2.73 -8.70 -4.83
CA ALA A 83 3.73 -9.13 -3.86
C ALA A 83 4.57 -10.26 -4.46
N ILE A 84 5.89 -10.09 -4.52
CA ILE A 84 6.82 -11.12 -4.95
C ILE A 84 7.43 -11.76 -3.71
N ARG A 85 7.08 -13.02 -3.47
CA ARG A 85 7.56 -13.81 -2.33
C ARG A 85 8.74 -14.66 -2.78
N ILE A 86 9.89 -14.44 -2.14
CA ILE A 86 11.07 -15.28 -2.27
C ILE A 86 11.13 -16.16 -1.04
N ARG A 87 10.84 -17.45 -1.23
CA ARG A 87 10.74 -18.43 -0.15
C ARG A 87 11.99 -19.28 -0.12
N LEU A 88 12.68 -19.23 1.02
CA LEU A 88 13.88 -19.99 1.32
C LEU A 88 13.53 -21.12 2.29
N PRO A 89 13.25 -22.34 1.80
CA PRO A 89 13.09 -23.51 2.67
C PRO A 89 14.43 -23.92 3.28
N ILE A 90 14.42 -24.18 4.58
CA ILE A 90 15.59 -24.61 5.38
C ILE A 90 15.20 -25.92 6.08
N ASP A 91 15.92 -27.00 5.78
CA ASP A 91 15.53 -28.35 6.23
C ASP A 91 15.62 -28.54 7.75
N GLU A 92 16.58 -27.87 8.38
CA GLU A 92 16.82 -27.87 9.83
C GLU A 92 16.88 -26.44 10.37
N VAL A 93 16.38 -26.21 11.59
CA VAL A 93 16.46 -24.90 12.23
C VAL A 93 17.93 -24.54 12.49
N ASP A 94 18.43 -23.59 11.72
CA ASP A 94 19.80 -23.07 11.77
C ASP A 94 19.72 -21.55 11.97
N LEU A 95 19.73 -21.11 13.23
CA LEU A 95 19.62 -19.68 13.57
C LEU A 95 20.77 -18.85 12.97
N PRO A 96 22.06 -19.30 13.02
CA PRO A 96 23.14 -18.61 12.31
C PRO A 96 22.91 -18.46 10.80
N TYR A 97 22.34 -19.47 10.13
CA TYR A 97 22.04 -19.34 8.71
C TYR A 97 20.90 -18.33 8.46
N ILE A 98 19.86 -18.33 9.29
CA ILE A 98 18.78 -17.32 9.22
C ILE A 98 19.37 -15.91 9.44
N GLU A 99 20.22 -15.71 10.44
CA GLU A 99 20.92 -14.44 10.67
C GLU A 99 21.72 -14.02 9.44
N LYS A 100 22.49 -14.94 8.85
CA LYS A 100 23.23 -14.66 7.62
C LYS A 100 22.29 -14.18 6.52
N THR A 101 21.17 -14.87 6.30
CA THR A 101 20.20 -14.47 5.26
C THR A 101 19.51 -13.15 5.57
N ALA A 102 19.34 -12.80 6.85
CA ALA A 102 18.68 -11.58 7.30
C ALA A 102 19.60 -10.36 7.18
N PHE A 103 20.88 -10.52 7.51
CA PHE A 103 21.82 -9.42 7.75
C PHE A 103 22.91 -9.25 6.68
N ASP A 104 23.18 -10.28 5.88
CA ASP A 104 24.18 -10.22 4.81
C ASP A 104 23.61 -9.51 3.59
N LYS A 105 24.24 -8.38 3.25
CA LYS A 105 23.85 -7.55 2.10
C LYS A 105 23.85 -8.31 0.77
N LYS A 106 24.65 -9.37 0.61
CA LYS A 106 24.63 -10.17 -0.62
C LYS A 106 23.31 -10.92 -0.80
N PHE A 107 22.71 -11.39 0.29
CA PHE A 107 21.38 -12.01 0.26
C PHE A 107 20.32 -10.98 -0.09
N GLU A 108 20.36 -9.81 0.57
CA GLU A 108 19.48 -8.67 0.29
C GLU A 108 19.52 -8.28 -1.20
N ASP A 109 20.72 -8.04 -1.75
CA ASP A 109 20.91 -7.65 -3.15
C ASP A 109 20.46 -8.76 -4.12
N THR A 110 20.75 -10.02 -3.80
CA THR A 110 20.34 -11.16 -4.65
C THR A 110 18.83 -11.31 -4.68
N PHE A 111 18.17 -11.26 -3.53
CA PHE A 111 16.73 -11.37 -3.42
C PHE A 111 16.02 -10.19 -4.09
N ARG A 112 16.55 -8.98 -3.93
CA ARG A 112 16.05 -7.80 -4.64
C ARG A 112 16.18 -7.93 -6.16
N ASN A 113 17.31 -8.41 -6.68
CA ASN A 113 17.47 -8.63 -8.12
C ASN A 113 16.49 -9.68 -8.65
N VAL A 114 16.22 -10.74 -7.87
CA VAL A 114 15.24 -11.76 -8.21
C VAL A 114 13.82 -11.18 -8.23
N SER A 115 13.47 -10.34 -7.26
CA SER A 115 12.15 -9.70 -7.23
C SER A 115 11.97 -8.72 -8.39
N GLU A 116 12.94 -7.85 -8.67
CA GLU A 116 12.89 -6.92 -9.81
C GLU A 116 12.80 -7.64 -11.17
N SER A 117 13.55 -8.72 -11.35
CA SER A 117 13.46 -9.56 -12.56
C SER A 117 12.09 -10.21 -12.70
N THR A 118 11.51 -10.70 -11.60
CA THR A 118 10.19 -11.34 -11.60
C THR A 118 9.08 -10.31 -11.83
N LYS A 119 9.19 -9.11 -11.23
CA LYS A 119 8.31 -7.97 -11.49
C LYS A 119 8.27 -7.64 -12.97
N SER A 120 9.45 -7.51 -13.59
CA SER A 120 9.56 -7.18 -15.02
C SER A 120 8.88 -8.23 -15.91
N GLU A 121 8.97 -9.51 -15.56
CA GLU A 121 8.29 -10.59 -16.29
C GLU A 121 6.76 -10.52 -16.15
N ILE A 122 6.27 -10.22 -14.94
CA ILE A 122 4.85 -10.02 -14.65
C ILE A 122 4.30 -8.80 -15.38
N GLU A 123 4.97 -7.64 -15.30
CA GLU A 123 4.56 -6.43 -16.00
C GLU A 123 4.49 -6.65 -17.51
N LYS A 124 5.48 -7.34 -18.09
CA LYS A 124 5.47 -7.70 -19.52
C LYS A 124 4.26 -8.57 -19.87
N THR A 125 3.93 -9.54 -19.02
CA THR A 125 2.78 -10.44 -19.23
C THR A 125 1.46 -9.70 -19.11
N LEU A 126 1.34 -8.84 -18.09
CA LEU A 126 0.12 -8.08 -17.77
C LEU A 126 -0.11 -6.88 -18.68
N SER A 127 0.93 -6.30 -19.29
CA SER A 127 0.85 -5.13 -20.17
C SER A 127 -0.11 -5.27 -21.36
N LYS A 128 -0.49 -6.50 -21.70
CA LYS A 128 -1.49 -6.81 -22.74
C LYS A 128 -2.93 -6.57 -22.27
N TYR A 129 -3.16 -6.54 -20.97
CA TYR A 129 -4.47 -6.53 -20.33
C TYR A 129 -4.70 -5.31 -19.43
N ILE A 130 -3.63 -4.74 -18.88
CA ILE A 130 -3.69 -3.59 -17.98
C ILE A 130 -2.71 -2.50 -18.44
N LYS A 131 -2.99 -1.26 -18.04
CA LYS A 131 -2.04 -0.15 -18.19
C LYS A 131 -1.04 -0.19 -17.04
N VAL A 132 0.15 -0.70 -17.33
CA VAL A 132 1.25 -0.72 -16.36
C VAL A 132 1.69 0.71 -16.06
N LYS A 133 1.89 1.01 -14.77
CA LYS A 133 2.46 2.25 -14.26
C LYS A 133 3.75 1.92 -13.53
N GLU A 134 4.81 2.65 -13.85
CA GLU A 134 6.05 2.57 -13.11
C GLU A 134 5.93 3.51 -11.90
N LYS A 135 5.87 2.93 -10.71
CA LYS A 135 5.98 3.64 -9.44
C LYS A 135 7.28 3.23 -8.75
N GLU A 136 7.98 4.21 -8.18
CA GLU A 136 9.27 3.98 -7.51
C GLU A 136 9.08 3.44 -6.09
N THR A 137 7.94 3.75 -5.45
CA THR A 137 7.58 3.28 -4.11
C THR A 137 7.41 1.77 -4.10
N PHE A 138 8.04 1.11 -3.15
CA PHE A 138 7.88 -0.32 -2.88
C PHE A 138 8.01 -0.56 -1.38
N GLU A 139 7.43 -1.66 -0.90
CA GLU A 139 7.63 -2.11 0.48
C GLU A 139 8.34 -3.46 0.50
N THR A 140 8.94 -3.78 1.64
CA THR A 140 9.53 -5.09 1.89
C THR A 140 9.09 -5.61 3.24
N TYR A 141 8.90 -6.92 3.35
CA TYR A 141 8.58 -7.56 4.62
C TYR A 141 9.17 -8.97 4.70
N ARG A 142 9.66 -9.34 5.88
CA ARG A 142 10.28 -10.65 6.12
C ARG A 142 9.41 -11.50 7.02
N VAL A 143 9.24 -12.78 6.70
CA VAL A 143 8.52 -13.72 7.56
C VAL A 143 9.40 -14.93 7.81
N TYR A 144 9.67 -15.21 9.08
CA TYR A 144 10.42 -16.39 9.51
C TYR A 144 9.45 -17.39 10.11
N PHE A 145 9.39 -18.60 9.56
CA PHE A 145 8.61 -19.70 10.09
C PHE A 145 9.53 -20.74 10.73
N ILE A 146 9.26 -21.09 11.99
CA ILE A 146 10.00 -22.08 12.77
C ILE A 146 9.05 -23.21 13.19
N ASP A 147 9.31 -24.43 12.72
CA ASP A 147 8.58 -25.64 13.12
C ASP A 147 9.04 -26.13 14.51
N ASP A 148 8.62 -25.43 15.56
CA ASP A 148 8.93 -25.77 16.95
C ASP A 148 7.79 -25.39 17.93
N ASP A 149 7.96 -25.72 19.20
CA ASP A 149 7.09 -25.36 20.31
C ASP A 149 7.36 -23.92 20.76
N ALA A 150 6.44 -23.02 20.42
CA ALA A 150 6.55 -21.60 20.77
C ALA A 150 6.74 -21.35 22.28
N SER A 151 6.21 -22.24 23.14
CA SER A 151 6.32 -22.08 24.60
C SER A 151 7.75 -22.28 25.14
N LYS A 152 8.63 -22.91 24.35
CA LYS A 152 10.04 -23.13 24.68
C LYS A 152 10.96 -22.28 23.83
N PHE A 153 10.72 -22.27 22.52
CA PHE A 153 11.58 -21.58 21.56
C PHE A 153 11.66 -20.07 21.85
N VAL A 154 10.53 -19.42 22.15
CA VAL A 154 10.51 -17.96 22.35
C VAL A 154 11.27 -17.54 23.60
N PRO A 155 11.06 -18.14 24.80
CA PRO A 155 11.86 -17.81 25.98
C PRO A 155 13.36 -18.03 25.82
N GLU A 156 13.77 -19.06 25.08
CA GLU A 156 15.18 -19.43 24.90
C GLU A 156 15.92 -18.48 23.93
N ASN A 157 15.19 -17.88 22.98
CA ASN A 157 15.79 -17.13 21.87
C ASN A 157 15.37 -15.65 21.82
N LYS A 158 14.94 -15.05 22.93
CA LYS A 158 14.37 -13.68 22.94
C LYS A 158 15.22 -12.63 22.23
N ASN A 159 16.50 -12.50 22.59
CA ASN A 159 17.37 -11.47 21.99
C ASN A 159 17.54 -11.70 20.48
N TRP A 160 17.69 -12.97 20.08
CA TRP A 160 17.77 -13.35 18.67
C TRP A 160 16.49 -12.97 17.90
N ILE A 161 15.32 -13.30 18.46
CA ILE A 161 14.01 -12.94 17.89
C ILE A 161 13.91 -11.43 17.72
N ALA A 162 14.28 -10.65 18.73
CA ALA A 162 14.26 -9.19 18.62
C ALA A 162 15.23 -8.72 17.50
N GLY A 163 16.43 -9.28 17.43
CA GLY A 163 17.41 -8.96 16.39
C GLY A 163 16.89 -9.14 14.97
N ILE A 164 16.35 -10.32 14.65
CA ILE A 164 15.83 -10.60 13.29
C ILE A 164 14.58 -9.78 12.95
N LEU A 165 13.78 -9.38 13.95
CA LEU A 165 12.57 -8.59 13.74
C LEU A 165 12.88 -7.11 13.51
N LEU A 166 13.91 -6.60 14.17
CA LEU A 166 14.35 -5.20 14.11
C LEU A 166 15.44 -4.94 13.06
N ASP A 167 15.95 -5.99 12.42
CA ASP A 167 17.13 -5.94 11.57
C ASP A 167 18.42 -5.48 12.29
N GLU A 168 18.56 -5.84 13.58
CA GLU A 168 19.65 -5.38 14.44
C GLU A 168 20.69 -6.51 14.65
N GLN A 169 21.87 -6.36 14.06
CA GLN A 169 22.96 -7.33 14.17
C GLN A 169 23.57 -7.37 15.58
N ASN A 170 23.56 -6.24 16.30
CA ASN A 170 24.08 -6.15 17.66
C ASN A 170 23.02 -6.52 18.72
N TYR A 171 22.09 -7.40 18.36
CA TYR A 171 21.01 -7.85 19.24
C TYR A 171 21.45 -8.42 20.60
N PRO A 172 22.65 -9.00 20.79
CA PRO A 172 23.10 -9.42 22.12
C PRO A 172 23.23 -8.27 23.13
N GLU A 173 23.48 -7.05 22.65
CA GLU A 173 23.64 -5.84 23.46
C GLU A 173 22.32 -5.07 23.67
N LEU A 174 21.20 -5.54 23.09
CA LEU A 174 19.90 -4.93 23.30
C LEU A 174 19.50 -4.98 24.77
N SER A 175 18.95 -3.88 25.28
CA SER A 175 18.43 -3.85 26.64
C SER A 175 17.23 -4.80 26.77
N ASN A 176 17.11 -5.43 27.94
CA ASN A 176 15.98 -6.34 28.22
C ASN A 176 14.62 -5.66 28.02
N ASP A 177 14.51 -4.37 28.36
CA ASP A 177 13.28 -3.60 28.17
C ASP A 177 12.90 -3.48 26.70
N TYR A 178 13.89 -3.28 25.81
CA TYR A 178 13.65 -3.17 24.37
C TYR A 178 13.24 -4.52 23.78
N VAL A 179 13.99 -5.59 24.11
CA VAL A 179 13.67 -6.97 23.70
C VAL A 179 12.25 -7.36 24.11
N GLU A 180 11.88 -7.10 25.37
CA GLU A 180 10.54 -7.39 25.87
C GLU A 180 9.47 -6.56 25.14
N ASN A 181 9.74 -5.31 24.79
CA ASN A 181 8.79 -4.48 24.06
C ASN A 181 8.56 -4.96 22.62
N THR A 182 9.62 -5.38 21.91
CA THR A 182 9.51 -5.97 20.57
C THR A 182 8.69 -7.25 20.61
N ILE A 183 9.02 -8.19 21.49
CA ILE A 183 8.38 -9.52 21.56
C ILE A 183 6.93 -9.44 22.07
N LYS A 184 6.55 -8.38 22.80
CA LYS A 184 5.19 -8.19 23.31
C LYS A 184 4.13 -8.08 22.23
N ARG A 185 4.47 -7.64 21.01
CA ARG A 185 3.53 -7.56 19.88
C ARG A 185 3.32 -8.96 19.27
N ARG A 186 2.71 -9.85 20.05
CA ARG A 186 2.49 -11.24 19.68
C ARG A 186 1.05 -11.71 19.89
N LEU A 187 0.67 -12.70 19.11
CA LEU A 187 -0.59 -13.43 19.27
C LEU A 187 -0.29 -14.92 19.39
N THR A 188 -0.99 -15.58 20.31
CA THR A 188 -0.88 -17.03 20.59
C THR A 188 -2.30 -17.58 20.55
N TYR A 189 -2.56 -18.57 19.69
CA TYR A 189 -3.87 -19.21 19.58
C TYR A 189 -3.91 -20.50 20.39
N TYR A 190 -2.99 -21.42 20.11
CA TYR A 190 -2.72 -22.60 20.90
C TYR A 190 -1.49 -22.40 21.77
N LYS A 191 -1.36 -23.16 22.86
CA LYS A 191 -0.26 -23.00 23.83
C LYS A 191 1.14 -23.12 23.22
N ASN A 192 1.26 -23.79 22.08
CA ASN A 192 2.49 -24.12 21.38
C ASN A 192 2.66 -23.37 20.05
N ASP A 193 1.76 -22.43 19.72
CA ASP A 193 1.89 -21.58 18.54
C ASP A 193 2.00 -20.09 18.92
N THR A 194 2.70 -19.32 18.09
CA THR A 194 2.67 -17.86 18.20
C THR A 194 3.08 -17.20 16.90
N ILE A 195 2.54 -16.01 16.68
CA ILE A 195 3.03 -15.05 15.70
C ILE A 195 3.49 -13.80 16.47
N ILE A 196 4.71 -13.34 16.19
CA ILE A 196 5.29 -12.11 16.70
C ILE A 196 5.50 -11.20 15.49
N ILE A 197 5.03 -9.97 15.57
CA ILE A 197 5.03 -9.03 14.45
C ILE A 197 5.83 -7.79 14.86
N ASP A 198 6.62 -7.27 13.95
CA ASP A 198 7.21 -5.93 14.03
C ASP A 198 7.00 -5.19 12.70
N TRP A 199 7.67 -4.04 12.52
CA TRP A 199 7.51 -3.19 11.35
C TRP A 199 8.11 -3.80 10.07
N ASP A 200 9.28 -4.45 10.16
CA ASP A 200 9.99 -4.98 8.98
C ASP A 200 9.87 -6.50 8.82
N ALA A 201 9.47 -7.19 9.88
CA ALA A 201 9.39 -8.64 9.88
C ALA A 201 8.39 -9.23 10.87
N ALA A 202 8.06 -10.51 10.65
CA ALA A 202 7.31 -11.34 11.58
C ALA A 202 8.00 -12.70 11.81
N LEU A 203 7.78 -13.27 12.98
CA LEU A 203 8.18 -14.63 13.33
C LEU A 203 6.93 -15.44 13.64
N ILE A 204 6.79 -16.60 13.00
CA ILE A 204 5.74 -17.58 13.27
C ILE A 204 6.41 -18.84 13.80
N VAL A 205 6.04 -19.26 15.00
CA VAL A 205 6.51 -20.50 15.60
C VAL A 205 5.31 -21.43 15.79
N SER A 206 5.29 -22.58 15.12
CA SER A 206 4.20 -23.54 15.23
C SER A 206 4.61 -24.92 14.74
N LYS A 207 4.22 -25.97 15.47
CA LYS A 207 4.49 -27.36 15.06
C LYS A 207 3.58 -27.80 13.92
N ALA A 208 4.18 -28.22 12.80
CA ALA A 208 3.48 -28.74 11.62
C ALA A 208 2.31 -27.85 11.15
N GLY A 209 2.39 -26.54 11.41
CA GLY A 209 1.37 -25.57 11.07
C GLY A 209 1.49 -25.09 9.62
N ASN A 210 0.36 -24.91 8.95
CA ASN A 210 0.29 -24.12 7.73
C ASN A 210 0.16 -22.63 8.12
N TYR A 211 1.01 -21.77 7.57
CA TYR A 211 1.05 -20.34 7.86
C TYR A 211 0.65 -19.47 6.64
N GLU A 212 0.17 -20.07 5.55
CA GLU A 212 -0.22 -19.34 4.32
C GLU A 212 -1.30 -18.29 4.59
N ASN A 213 -2.25 -18.58 5.49
CA ASN A 213 -3.32 -17.64 5.82
C ASN A 213 -2.76 -16.43 6.56
N GLU A 214 -1.88 -16.63 7.55
CA GLU A 214 -1.12 -15.56 8.19
C GLU A 214 -0.29 -14.75 7.18
N MET A 215 0.38 -15.42 6.23
CA MET A 215 1.14 -14.77 5.15
C MET A 215 0.25 -13.90 4.26
N MET A 216 -0.98 -14.34 3.95
CA MET A 216 -1.95 -13.54 3.19
C MET A 216 -2.36 -12.27 3.94
N ILE A 217 -2.56 -12.33 5.26
CA ILE A 217 -2.86 -11.14 6.07
C ILE A 217 -1.66 -10.19 6.07
N ILE A 218 -0.46 -10.72 6.30
CA ILE A 218 0.78 -9.95 6.31
C ILE A 218 0.97 -9.22 4.98
N ASP A 219 0.82 -9.92 3.86
CA ASP A 219 0.97 -9.32 2.55
C ASP A 219 -0.12 -8.26 2.29
N THR A 220 -1.37 -8.54 2.64
CA THR A 220 -2.46 -7.58 2.48
C THR A 220 -2.21 -6.29 3.27
N SER A 221 -1.74 -6.40 4.51
CA SER A 221 -1.40 -5.25 5.33
C SER A 221 -0.25 -4.43 4.75
N ASN A 222 0.75 -5.09 4.15
CA ASN A 222 1.84 -4.40 3.45
C ASN A 222 1.39 -3.75 2.13
N VAL A 223 0.49 -4.39 1.39
CA VAL A 223 -0.15 -3.79 0.20
C VAL A 223 -0.92 -2.53 0.62
N GLN A 224 -1.70 -2.58 1.70
CA GLN A 224 -2.38 -1.38 2.20
C GLN A 224 -1.41 -0.27 2.59
N LEU A 225 -0.30 -0.59 3.25
CA LEU A 225 0.75 0.38 3.57
C LEU A 225 1.35 1.00 2.30
N LEU A 226 1.67 0.17 1.29
CA LEU A 226 2.21 0.59 0.00
C LEU A 226 1.26 1.56 -0.70
N GLU A 227 -0.02 1.17 -0.84
CA GLU A 227 -1.04 2.01 -1.49
C GLU A 227 -1.11 3.37 -0.80
N TYR A 228 -1.25 3.40 0.53
CA TYR A 228 -1.30 4.66 1.28
C TYR A 228 -0.10 5.57 1.04
N ARG A 229 1.11 5.01 0.94
CA ARG A 229 2.33 5.77 0.63
C ARG A 229 2.35 6.28 -0.80
N VAL A 230 2.00 5.44 -1.77
CA VAL A 230 1.88 5.84 -3.17
C VAL A 230 0.91 7.00 -3.33
N TYR A 231 -0.28 6.92 -2.71
CA TYR A 231 -1.24 8.02 -2.79
C TYR A 231 -0.78 9.26 -2.05
N GLN A 232 -0.04 9.12 -0.95
CA GLN A 232 0.57 10.27 -0.31
C GLN A 232 1.47 11.04 -1.30
N GLU A 233 2.30 10.34 -2.08
CA GLU A 233 3.12 10.99 -3.11
C GLU A 233 2.29 11.63 -4.23
N GLU A 234 1.19 11.00 -4.63
CA GLU A 234 0.27 11.56 -5.64
C GLU A 234 -0.43 12.83 -5.13
N ILE A 235 -0.83 12.86 -3.87
CA ILE A 235 -1.40 14.04 -3.20
C ILE A 235 -0.38 15.17 -3.16
N ASP A 236 0.86 14.88 -2.76
CA ASP A 236 1.92 15.88 -2.68
C ASP A 236 2.18 16.51 -4.07
N LYS A 237 2.23 15.68 -5.13
CA LYS A 237 2.33 16.14 -6.53
C LYS A 237 1.12 17.01 -6.92
N MET A 238 -0.09 16.67 -6.47
CA MET A 238 -1.29 17.45 -6.74
C MET A 238 -1.27 18.81 -6.02
N ILE A 239 -0.83 18.85 -4.76
CA ILE A 239 -0.65 20.09 -4.00
C ILE A 239 0.36 21.01 -4.69
N ASP A 240 1.50 20.48 -5.13
CA ASP A 240 2.50 21.25 -5.88
C ASP A 240 1.94 21.80 -7.20
N SER A 241 1.16 21.00 -7.92
CA SER A 241 0.45 21.42 -9.13
C SER A 241 -0.54 22.57 -8.86
N ILE A 242 -1.32 22.48 -7.77
CA ILE A 242 -2.25 23.53 -7.34
C ILE A 242 -1.49 24.81 -7.00
N ASN A 243 -0.40 24.72 -6.23
CA ASN A 243 0.42 25.87 -5.85
C ASN A 243 1.03 26.56 -7.09
N ALA A 244 1.58 25.79 -8.03
CA ALA A 244 2.16 26.31 -9.26
C ALA A 244 1.11 27.00 -10.15
N LYS A 245 -0.09 26.42 -10.28
CA LYS A 245 -1.20 26.98 -11.07
C LYS A 245 -1.74 28.26 -10.42
N THR A 246 -1.90 28.28 -9.10
CA THR A 246 -2.35 29.46 -8.34
C THR A 246 -1.36 30.62 -8.47
N ALA A 247 -0.05 30.35 -8.37
CA ALA A 247 0.99 31.36 -8.55
C ALA A 247 0.99 31.96 -9.97
N ARG A 248 0.69 31.16 -11.01
CA ARG A 248 0.54 31.66 -12.39
C ARG A 248 -0.67 32.56 -12.56
N ILE A 249 -1.80 32.21 -11.92
CA ILE A 249 -3.03 33.00 -11.93
C ILE A 249 -2.78 34.38 -11.29
N GLN A 250 -2.10 34.43 -10.13
CA GLN A 250 -1.79 35.69 -9.44
C GLN A 250 -0.88 36.63 -10.25
N ARG A 251 0.05 36.09 -11.07
CA ARG A 251 0.94 36.92 -11.90
C ARG A 251 0.26 37.53 -13.13
N SER A 252 -0.88 37.00 -13.57
CA SER A 252 -1.59 37.47 -14.76
C SER A 252 -2.76 38.39 -14.39
N LEU A 253 -2.45 39.64 -14.03
CA LEU A 253 -3.45 40.67 -13.68
C LEU A 253 -4.32 41.10 -14.87
N TRP A 254 -3.93 40.79 -16.11
CA TRP A 254 -4.56 41.29 -17.33
C TRP A 254 -5.58 40.33 -17.96
N ASN A 255 -5.73 39.11 -17.46
CA ASN A 255 -6.55 38.05 -18.08
C ASN A 255 -7.61 37.47 -17.14
N VAL A 256 -8.56 38.29 -16.69
CA VAL A 256 -9.66 37.88 -15.78
C VAL A 256 -10.46 36.67 -16.33
N LEU A 257 -10.78 36.64 -17.64
CA LEU A 257 -11.45 35.48 -18.25
C LEU A 257 -10.57 34.22 -18.37
N GLY A 258 -9.26 34.39 -18.57
CA GLY A 258 -8.30 33.28 -18.63
C GLY A 258 -8.04 32.66 -17.26
N ASN A 259 -8.03 33.49 -16.22
CA ASN A 259 -7.93 33.09 -14.83
C ASN A 259 -9.16 32.29 -14.40
N ARG A 260 -10.38 32.70 -14.79
CA ARG A 260 -11.62 31.97 -14.49
C ARG A 260 -11.68 30.57 -15.09
N ARG A 261 -11.35 30.42 -16.39
CA ARG A 261 -11.29 29.08 -17.02
C ARG A 261 -10.26 28.17 -16.34
N SER A 262 -9.13 28.75 -15.96
CA SER A 262 -8.06 28.03 -15.25
C SER A 262 -8.50 27.60 -13.85
N MET A 263 -9.24 28.44 -13.12
CA MET A 263 -9.84 28.12 -11.82
C MET A 263 -10.90 27.02 -11.90
N ILE A 264 -11.80 27.08 -12.89
CA ILE A 264 -12.80 26.02 -13.12
C ILE A 264 -12.10 24.69 -13.44
N LYS A 265 -11.07 24.72 -14.30
CA LYS A 265 -10.29 23.52 -14.63
C LYS A 265 -9.59 22.95 -13.39
N LEU A 266 -8.97 23.80 -12.57
CA LEU A 266 -8.33 23.38 -11.32
C LEU A 266 -9.33 22.75 -10.34
N SER A 267 -10.53 23.33 -10.22
CA SER A 267 -11.62 22.79 -9.38
C SER A 267 -12.09 21.42 -9.87
N ALA A 268 -12.19 21.22 -11.20
CA ALA A 268 -12.51 19.93 -11.79
C ALA A 268 -11.41 18.90 -11.51
N GLU A 269 -10.14 19.25 -11.74
CA GLU A 269 -9.00 18.36 -11.47
C GLU A 269 -8.94 17.92 -9.99
N ILE A 270 -9.21 18.83 -9.04
CA ILE A 270 -9.30 18.48 -7.60
C ILE A 270 -10.48 17.53 -7.33
N SER A 271 -11.61 17.71 -8.03
CA SER A 271 -12.79 16.87 -7.86
C SER A 271 -12.57 15.45 -8.38
N ASP A 272 -11.94 15.33 -9.55
CA ASP A 272 -11.60 14.05 -10.16
C ASP A 272 -10.63 13.29 -9.26
N PHE A 273 -9.56 13.94 -8.79
CA PHE A 273 -8.59 13.35 -7.88
C PHE A 273 -9.20 12.89 -6.54
N TYR A 274 -10.11 13.68 -5.97
CA TYR A 274 -10.83 13.29 -4.74
C TYR A 274 -11.73 12.04 -4.96
N THR A 275 -12.34 11.93 -6.14
CA THR A 275 -13.20 10.78 -6.48
C THR A 275 -12.36 9.52 -6.65
N GLU A 276 -11.23 9.62 -7.37
CA GLU A 276 -10.26 8.53 -7.53
C GLU A 276 -9.73 8.04 -6.17
N TYR A 277 -9.40 8.97 -5.27
CA TYR A 277 -9.01 8.64 -3.90
C TYR A 277 -10.07 7.86 -3.13
N LYS A 278 -11.32 8.32 -3.16
CA LYS A 278 -12.40 7.67 -2.40
C LYS A 278 -12.63 6.24 -2.89
N ASP A 279 -12.65 6.08 -4.21
CA ASP A 279 -12.76 4.76 -4.85
C ASP A 279 -11.60 3.84 -4.43
N MET A 280 -10.40 4.39 -4.24
CA MET A 280 -9.25 3.64 -3.77
C MET A 280 -9.35 3.25 -2.30
N ILE A 281 -9.66 4.18 -1.38
CA ILE A 281 -9.82 3.84 0.05
C ILE A 281 -10.86 2.73 0.20
N ASP A 282 -11.97 2.83 -0.54
CA ASP A 282 -12.99 1.79 -0.58
C ASP A 282 -12.44 0.46 -1.10
N SER A 283 -11.57 0.46 -2.12
CA SER A 283 -10.92 -0.74 -2.64
C SER A 283 -9.94 -1.35 -1.65
N VAL A 284 -9.05 -0.56 -1.05
CA VAL A 284 -8.06 -1.01 -0.07
C VAL A 284 -8.75 -1.59 1.17
N ASN A 285 -9.77 -0.90 1.68
CA ASN A 285 -10.54 -1.36 2.84
C ASN A 285 -11.38 -2.62 2.53
N LYS A 286 -11.79 -2.86 1.27
CA LYS A 286 -12.42 -4.13 0.88
C LYS A 286 -11.45 -5.31 0.97
N ILE A 287 -10.16 -5.13 0.70
CA ILE A 287 -9.17 -6.21 0.91
C ILE A 287 -9.13 -6.60 2.40
N VAL A 288 -9.27 -5.63 3.30
CA VAL A 288 -9.22 -5.83 4.76
C VAL A 288 -10.52 -6.42 5.33
N MET A 289 -11.68 -5.92 4.90
CA MET A 289 -12.99 -6.47 5.30
C MET A 289 -13.16 -7.94 4.86
N SER A 290 -12.20 -8.45 4.10
CA SER A 290 -12.18 -9.81 3.58
C SER A 290 -11.66 -10.88 4.55
N PHE A 291 -11.50 -10.58 5.84
CA PHE A 291 -11.04 -11.56 6.83
C PHE A 291 -12.19 -12.01 7.74
N GLY A 292 -12.85 -13.10 7.37
CA GLY A 292 -13.98 -13.70 8.11
C GLY A 292 -13.60 -14.48 9.38
N GLU A 293 -12.31 -14.55 9.73
CA GLU A 293 -11.82 -15.39 10.81
C GLU A 293 -11.29 -14.56 11.97
N TRP A 294 -11.80 -14.84 13.17
CA TRP A 294 -11.53 -14.01 14.34
C TRP A 294 -10.05 -13.97 14.76
N TYR A 295 -9.29 -15.04 14.51
CA TYR A 295 -7.84 -15.02 14.71
C TYR A 295 -7.13 -14.17 13.67
N LEU A 296 -7.41 -14.34 12.37
CA LEU A 296 -6.76 -13.56 11.31
C LEU A 296 -7.11 -12.07 11.41
N ALA A 297 -8.32 -11.72 11.84
CA ALA A 297 -8.70 -10.33 12.14
C ALA A 297 -7.85 -9.73 13.28
N ARG A 298 -7.46 -10.53 14.28
CA ARG A 298 -6.55 -10.10 15.34
C ARG A 298 -5.11 -9.96 14.85
N VAL A 299 -4.65 -10.86 13.97
CA VAL A 299 -3.35 -10.73 13.29
C VAL A 299 -3.31 -9.44 12.49
N TYR A 300 -4.36 -9.18 11.69
CA TYR A 300 -4.51 -7.93 10.94
C TYR A 300 -4.48 -6.71 11.88
N SER A 301 -5.19 -6.75 13.01
CA SER A 301 -5.17 -5.64 13.98
C SER A 301 -3.76 -5.36 14.51
N LEU A 302 -2.96 -6.40 14.80
CA LEU A 302 -1.58 -6.23 15.26
C LEU A 302 -0.68 -5.61 14.19
N LEU A 303 -0.83 -6.04 12.93
CA LEU A 303 -0.13 -5.46 11.77
C LEU A 303 -0.55 -4.01 11.54
N SER A 304 -1.85 -3.72 11.51
CA SER A 304 -2.40 -2.37 11.37
C SER A 304 -1.87 -1.43 12.45
N ASP A 305 -1.75 -1.90 13.70
CA ASP A 305 -1.22 -1.12 14.81
C ASP A 305 0.31 -1.00 14.75
N SER A 306 1.00 -1.93 14.09
CA SER A 306 2.45 -1.90 13.83
C SER A 306 2.74 -0.84 12.78
N PHE A 307 2.07 -0.96 11.63
CA PHE A 307 2.19 -0.09 10.47
C PHE A 307 1.54 1.29 10.63
N LYS A 308 0.79 1.50 11.72
CA LYS A 308 0.03 2.74 11.97
C LYS A 308 -0.94 3.09 10.84
N LEU A 309 -1.56 2.07 10.23
CA LEU A 309 -2.40 2.24 9.03
C LEU A 309 -3.54 3.24 9.27
N LYS A 310 -4.19 3.18 10.44
CA LYS A 310 -5.27 4.11 10.80
C LYS A 310 -4.80 5.56 10.94
N ASP A 311 -3.60 5.77 11.47
CA ASP A 311 -3.03 7.12 11.62
C ASP A 311 -2.65 7.70 10.25
N ILE A 312 -2.11 6.86 9.35
CA ILE A 312 -1.80 7.24 7.98
C ILE A 312 -3.08 7.57 7.21
N GLU A 313 -4.08 6.69 7.25
CA GLU A 313 -5.39 6.89 6.62
C GLU A 313 -6.05 8.18 7.09
N SER A 314 -6.10 8.42 8.41
CA SER A 314 -6.69 9.65 8.98
C SER A 314 -5.97 10.93 8.52
N ARG A 315 -4.63 10.87 8.35
CA ARG A 315 -3.85 12.00 7.82
C ARG A 315 -4.11 12.23 6.34
N LEU A 316 -4.21 11.17 5.54
CA LEU A 316 -4.60 11.25 4.13
C LEU A 316 -5.99 11.89 4.01
N GLU A 317 -6.99 11.37 4.73
CA GLU A 317 -8.37 11.90 4.74
C GLU A 317 -8.38 13.40 5.06
N SER A 318 -7.69 13.81 6.14
CA SER A 318 -7.59 15.22 6.54
C SER A 318 -6.98 16.12 5.45
N THR A 319 -6.02 15.59 4.69
CA THR A 319 -5.33 16.30 3.60
C THR A 319 -6.24 16.43 2.39
N PHE A 320 -7.01 15.37 2.06
CA PHE A 320 -8.06 15.43 1.03
C PHE A 320 -9.19 16.39 1.37
N GLU A 321 -9.64 16.43 2.63
CA GLU A 321 -10.62 17.42 3.07
C GLU A 321 -10.13 18.85 2.87
N MET A 322 -8.82 19.09 3.06
CA MET A 322 -8.22 20.40 2.75
C MET A 322 -8.28 20.72 1.26
N LEU A 323 -7.98 19.75 0.38
CA LEU A 323 -8.12 19.93 -1.07
C LEU A 323 -9.58 20.24 -1.47
N VAL A 324 -10.53 19.55 -0.87
CA VAL A 324 -11.97 19.80 -1.05
C VAL A 324 -12.34 21.23 -0.62
N ARG A 325 -11.83 21.70 0.52
CA ARG A 325 -12.03 23.10 0.96
C ARG A 325 -11.44 24.11 -0.03
N ILE A 326 -10.25 23.85 -0.58
CA ILE A 326 -9.64 24.71 -1.62
C ILE A 326 -10.53 24.73 -2.88
N ARG A 327 -11.02 23.57 -3.32
CA ARG A 327 -11.96 23.48 -4.45
C ARG A 327 -13.21 24.31 -4.21
N ASP A 328 -13.80 24.23 -3.03
CA ASP A 328 -15.03 24.95 -2.68
C ASP A 328 -14.79 26.46 -2.63
N PHE A 329 -13.67 26.88 -2.05
CA PHE A 329 -13.23 28.29 -2.11
C PHE A 329 -13.05 28.79 -3.56
N ILE A 330 -12.44 27.98 -4.44
CA ILE A 330 -12.31 28.34 -5.87
C ILE A 330 -13.68 28.48 -6.53
N LYS A 331 -14.64 27.59 -6.22
CA LYS A 331 -16.00 27.67 -6.75
C LYS A 331 -16.73 28.93 -6.27
N GLU A 332 -16.58 29.27 -4.99
CA GLU A 332 -17.13 30.50 -4.41
C GLU A 332 -16.57 31.73 -5.12
N GLN A 333 -15.25 31.83 -5.28
CA GLN A 333 -14.61 32.95 -5.99
C GLN A 333 -15.09 33.07 -7.44
N VAL A 334 -15.22 31.95 -8.18
CA VAL A 334 -15.77 31.97 -9.55
C VAL A 334 -17.24 32.45 -9.57
N SER A 335 -18.01 32.12 -8.53
CA SER A 335 -19.42 32.54 -8.40
C SER A 335 -19.54 34.02 -8.04
N GLU A 336 -18.72 34.52 -7.11
CA GLU A 336 -18.62 35.94 -6.78
C GLU A 336 -18.17 36.78 -7.99
N ASP A 337 -17.20 36.28 -8.77
CA ASP A 337 -16.80 36.90 -10.04
C ASP A 337 -17.95 36.97 -11.05
N THR A 338 -18.81 35.93 -11.14
CA THR A 338 -20.01 36.01 -11.99
C THR A 338 -21.01 37.04 -11.52
N SER A 339 -21.21 37.16 -10.20
CA SER A 339 -22.09 38.18 -9.62
C SER A 339 -21.55 39.58 -9.89
N SER A 340 -20.25 39.79 -9.68
CA SER A 340 -19.57 41.07 -9.91
C SER A 340 -19.52 41.45 -11.39
N PHE A 341 -19.36 40.48 -12.30
CA PHE A 341 -19.44 40.72 -13.74
C PHE A 341 -20.87 41.08 -14.18
N LEU A 342 -21.88 40.41 -13.64
CA LEU A 342 -23.28 40.75 -13.89
C LEU A 342 -23.58 42.17 -13.39
N GLU A 343 -23.09 42.53 -12.21
CA GLU A 343 -23.19 43.87 -11.65
C GLU A 343 -22.50 44.91 -12.53
N LEU A 344 -21.28 44.64 -13.00
CA LEU A 344 -20.57 45.52 -13.94
C LEU A 344 -21.34 45.68 -15.25
N VAL A 345 -21.90 44.61 -15.82
CA VAL A 345 -22.72 44.65 -17.05
C VAL A 345 -23.98 45.49 -16.82
N VAL A 346 -24.62 45.34 -15.66
CA VAL A 346 -25.77 46.17 -15.26
C VAL A 346 -25.36 47.63 -15.12
N ILE A 347 -24.24 47.93 -14.47
CA ILE A 347 -23.69 49.29 -14.35
C ILE A 347 -23.36 49.87 -15.73
N LEU A 348 -22.76 49.08 -16.64
CA LEU A 348 -22.45 49.51 -18.00
C LEU A 348 -23.71 49.79 -18.82
N LEU A 349 -24.74 48.95 -18.67
CA LEU A 349 -26.07 49.17 -19.25
C LEU A 349 -26.66 50.49 -18.74
N PHE A 350 -26.59 50.76 -17.43
CA PHE A 350 -27.03 52.03 -16.86
C PHE A 350 -26.26 53.23 -17.41
N VAL A 351 -24.93 53.13 -17.54
CA VAL A 351 -24.10 54.22 -18.10
C VAL A 351 -24.46 54.48 -19.57
N VAL A 352 -24.69 53.43 -20.35
CA VAL A 352 -25.12 53.56 -21.76
C VAL A 352 -26.50 54.20 -21.86
N GLU A 353 -27.44 53.80 -21.01
CA GLU A 353 -28.79 54.37 -20.97
C GLU A 353 -28.77 55.87 -20.62
N ILE A 354 -28.00 56.26 -19.61
CA ILE A 354 -27.81 57.66 -19.23
C ILE A 354 -27.16 58.46 -20.38
N ALA A 355 -26.16 57.91 -21.05
CA ALA A 355 -25.51 58.57 -22.19
C ALA A 355 -26.50 58.82 -23.34
N ILE A 356 -27.35 57.84 -23.67
CA ILE A 356 -28.39 57.96 -24.71
C ILE A 356 -29.40 59.07 -24.36
N ILE A 357 -29.72 59.26 -23.09
CA ILE A 357 -30.66 60.31 -22.63
C ILE A 357 -30.01 61.70 -22.66
N ILE A 358 -28.73 61.81 -22.30
CA ILE A 358 -28.02 63.10 -22.19
C ILE A 358 -27.58 63.64 -23.56
N ILE A 359 -27.15 62.78 -24.48
CA ILE A 359 -26.63 63.19 -25.81
C ILE A 359 -27.64 64.02 -26.63
N PRO A 360 -28.95 63.71 -26.65
CA PRO A 360 -29.97 64.54 -27.29
C PRO A 360 -30.22 65.87 -26.54
N LEU A 361 -30.16 65.86 -25.21
CA LEU A 361 -30.37 67.05 -24.38
C LEU A 361 -29.25 68.09 -24.52
N MET A 362 -28.03 67.65 -24.81
CA MET A 362 -26.88 68.54 -25.07
C MET A 362 -26.85 69.13 -26.49
N LYS A 363 -27.78 68.72 -27.37
CA LYS A 363 -27.91 69.22 -28.76
C LYS A 363 -29.09 70.19 -28.96
N LEU A 364 -29.80 70.56 -27.90
CA LEU A 364 -30.64 71.77 -27.81
C LEU A 364 -29.84 72.90 -27.18
#